data_AF-A0A0N8PWR5-F1
#
_entry.id   AF-A0A0N8PWR5-F1
#
_cell.length_a   1.000
_cell.length_b   1.000
_cell.length_c   1.000
_cell.angle_alpha   90.00
_cell.angle_beta   90.00
_cell.angle_gamma   90.00
#
_symmetry.space_group_name_H-M   'P 1'
#
loop_
_entity.id
_entity.type
_entity.pdbx_description
1 polymer ?
#
loop_
_entity_poly.entity_id
_entity_poly.type
_entity_poly.pdbx_seq_one_letter_code
_entity_poly.pdbx_strand_id
1 'polypeptide(L)'
;MNILESPQTLAGLSVLSYVAELAAKYKLTLWTTIRAPEVQPLAADTVRLAFLRAGAPEAFDPEKVIFLSSAQFAYASGVVGLLHRERVAANVMVGGFWAESLIFAEAGHTIGAIQVAGTANTHQLPFFVAACDYCMIGEEIYAAGAYITKEPVQVGAIWGQDYGKLIVIVLIVIGMIMAAMGNPAFVKWLTGPLW
;
A
#
# COMPACT_ATOMS: atom_id res chain seq x y z
N MET A 1 11.03 12.11 8.60
CA MET A 1 9.58 11.91 8.45
C MET A 1 9.18 10.83 9.44
N ASN A 2 8.19 11.09 10.29
CA ASN A 2 7.72 10.10 11.25
C ASN A 2 7.11 8.91 10.46
N ILE A 3 7.34 7.66 10.87
CA ILE A 3 6.81 6.49 10.12
C ILE A 3 5.28 6.50 10.11
N LEU A 4 4.66 7.13 11.12
CA LEU A 4 3.22 7.39 11.18
C LEU A 4 2.70 8.31 10.07
N GLU A 5 3.53 9.25 9.61
CA GLU A 5 3.19 10.21 8.56
C GLU A 5 3.61 9.71 7.17
N SER A 6 4.22 8.53 7.10
CA SER A 6 4.58 7.91 5.82
C SER A 6 3.30 7.62 5.02
N PRO A 7 3.15 8.18 3.80
CA PRO A 7 1.96 7.94 2.97
C PRO A 7 1.71 6.45 2.72
N GLN A 8 2.79 5.65 2.62
CA GLN A 8 2.69 4.21 2.39
C GLN A 8 2.18 3.45 3.62
N THR A 9 2.49 3.92 4.84
CA THR A 9 1.96 3.34 6.08
C THR A 9 0.46 3.59 6.17
N LEU A 10 0.01 4.81 5.85
CA LEU A 10 -1.41 5.17 5.83
C LEU A 10 -2.18 4.37 4.76
N ALA A 11 -1.60 4.19 3.58
CA ALA A 11 -2.15 3.31 2.55
C ALA A 11 -2.32 1.86 3.06
N GLY A 12 -1.29 1.31 3.71
CA GLY A 12 -1.35 -0.02 4.31
C GLY A 12 -2.44 -0.16 5.38
N LEU A 13 -2.60 0.84 6.26
CA LEU A 13 -3.65 0.86 7.27
C LEU A 13 -5.05 0.95 6.66
N SER A 14 -5.21 1.68 5.55
CA SER A 14 -6.47 1.76 4.83
C SER A 14 -6.87 0.39 4.26
N VAL A 15 -5.93 -0.33 3.66
CA VAL A 15 -6.17 -1.71 3.19
C VAL A 15 -6.43 -2.67 4.37
N LEU A 16 -5.67 -2.54 5.46
CA LEU A 16 -5.86 -3.34 6.67
C LEU A 16 -7.28 -3.19 7.24
N SER A 17 -7.81 -1.97 7.31
CA SER A 17 -9.19 -1.68 7.75
C SER A 17 -10.22 -2.51 6.97
N TYR A 18 -10.08 -2.57 5.65
CA TYR A 18 -10.97 -3.35 4.79
C TYR A 18 -10.77 -4.87 4.93
N VAL A 19 -9.52 -5.33 4.93
CA VAL A 19 -9.21 -6.76 5.10
C VAL A 19 -9.69 -7.25 6.47
N ALA A 20 -9.59 -6.44 7.52
CA ALA A 20 -10.11 -6.75 8.85
C ALA A 20 -11.63 -6.83 8.88
N GLU A 21 -12.33 -5.92 8.18
CA GLU A 21 -13.80 -5.98 8.07
C GLU A 21 -14.26 -7.25 7.32
N LEU A 22 -13.56 -7.63 6.24
CA LEU A 22 -13.79 -8.89 5.55
C LEU A 22 -13.49 -10.11 6.43
N ALA A 23 -12.36 -10.11 7.13
CA ALA A 23 -11.99 -11.19 8.03
C ALA A 23 -13.05 -11.40 9.12
N ALA A 24 -13.53 -10.31 9.74
CA ALA A 24 -14.61 -10.35 10.72
C ALA A 24 -15.91 -10.91 10.11
N LYS A 25 -16.32 -10.42 8.93
CA LYS A 25 -17.54 -10.86 8.23
C LYS A 25 -17.51 -12.36 7.91
N TYR A 26 -16.36 -12.88 7.49
CA TYR A 26 -16.19 -14.28 7.12
C TYR A 26 -15.65 -15.16 8.26
N LYS A 27 -15.53 -14.62 9.48
CA LYS A 27 -15.05 -15.32 10.67
C LYS A 27 -13.66 -15.96 10.46
N LEU A 28 -12.78 -15.24 9.77
CA LEU A 28 -11.41 -15.64 9.49
C LEU A 28 -10.46 -15.13 10.57
N THR A 29 -9.39 -15.88 10.81
CA THR A 29 -8.29 -15.40 11.65
C THR A 29 -7.44 -14.40 10.86
N LEU A 30 -7.27 -13.20 11.39
CA LEU A 30 -6.40 -12.17 10.83
C LEU A 30 -5.15 -12.00 11.69
N TRP A 31 -3.99 -12.35 11.13
CA TRP A 31 -2.70 -12.00 11.70
C TRP A 31 -2.22 -10.69 11.10
N THR A 32 -1.81 -9.74 11.95
CA THR A 32 -1.31 -8.43 11.54
C THR A 32 0.09 -8.24 12.11
N THR A 33 1.11 -8.34 11.27
CA THR A 33 2.52 -8.23 11.68
C THR A 33 3.08 -6.84 11.43
N ILE A 34 3.57 -6.19 12.48
CA ILE A 34 4.02 -4.80 12.46
C ILE A 34 5.52 -4.70 12.75
N ARG A 35 6.22 -3.88 11.94
CA ARG A 35 7.66 -3.61 12.08
C ARG A 35 7.97 -2.38 12.94
N ALA A 36 7.08 -1.39 12.97
CA ALA A 36 7.32 -0.14 13.70
C ALA A 36 6.48 -0.14 14.99
N PRO A 37 7.09 -0.02 16.19
CA PRO A 37 6.34 -0.08 17.45
C PRO A 37 5.28 1.02 17.56
N GLU A 38 5.54 2.20 17.00
CA GLU A 38 4.59 3.31 16.95
C GLU A 38 3.36 3.02 16.07
N VAL A 39 3.46 2.14 15.07
CA VAL A 39 2.36 1.78 14.18
C VAL A 39 1.45 0.72 14.81
N GLN A 40 1.96 -0.09 15.75
CA GLN A 40 1.21 -1.22 16.31
C GLN A 40 -0.11 -0.80 17.00
N PRO A 41 -0.15 0.26 17.83
CA PRO A 41 -1.40 0.69 18.46
C PRO A 41 -2.43 1.17 17.43
N LEU A 42 -1.97 1.86 16.38
CA LEU A 42 -2.83 2.36 15.31
C LEU A 42 -3.39 1.20 14.47
N ALA A 43 -2.58 0.19 14.18
CA ALA A 43 -3.03 -1.03 13.52
C ALA A 43 -4.04 -1.79 14.39
N ALA A 44 -3.79 -1.92 15.69
CA ALA A 44 -4.70 -2.59 16.61
C ALA A 44 -6.06 -1.88 16.69
N ASP A 45 -6.06 -0.55 16.80
CA ASP A 45 -7.31 0.22 16.79
C ASP A 45 -8.04 0.14 15.45
N THR A 46 -7.30 0.15 14.34
CA THR A 46 -7.86 -0.04 12.98
C THR A 46 -8.59 -1.38 12.85
N VAL A 47 -7.96 -2.47 13.28
CA VAL A 47 -8.57 -3.81 13.26
C VAL A 47 -9.76 -3.87 14.21
N ARG A 48 -9.64 -3.34 15.44
CA ARG A 48 -10.73 -3.29 16.42
C ARG A 48 -11.97 -2.57 15.88
N LEU A 49 -11.79 -1.39 15.26
CA LEU A 49 -12.87 -0.61 14.67
C LEU A 49 -13.47 -1.29 13.44
N ALA A 50 -12.68 -2.04 12.67
CA ALA A 50 -13.20 -2.84 11.55
C ALA A 50 -14.08 -4.01 12.04
N PHE A 51 -13.65 -4.73 13.08
CA PHE A 51 -14.45 -5.79 13.70
C PHE A 51 -15.74 -5.25 14.33
N LEU A 52 -15.68 -4.07 14.96
CA LEU A 52 -16.86 -3.38 15.47
C LEU A 52 -17.84 -3.01 14.34
N ARG A 53 -17.36 -2.45 13.22
CA ARG A 53 -18.20 -2.12 12.04
C ARG A 53 -18.83 -3.36 11.41
N ALA A 54 -18.13 -4.48 11.41
CA ALA A 54 -18.65 -5.77 10.95
C ALA A 54 -19.66 -6.42 11.92
N GLY A 55 -19.88 -5.84 13.11
CA GLY A 55 -20.81 -6.35 14.11
C GLY A 55 -20.30 -7.55 14.90
N ALA A 56 -18.98 -7.79 14.94
CA ALA A 56 -18.34 -8.87 15.68
C ALA A 56 -17.20 -8.37 16.60
N PRO A 57 -17.44 -7.39 17.49
CA PRO A 57 -16.40 -6.83 18.35
C PRO A 57 -15.76 -7.87 19.29
N GLU A 58 -16.49 -8.91 19.67
CA GLU A 58 -16.02 -10.01 20.52
C GLU A 58 -15.03 -10.95 19.82
N ALA A 59 -14.99 -10.93 18.48
CA ALA A 59 -14.04 -11.72 17.69
C ALA A 59 -12.69 -11.01 17.51
N PHE A 60 -12.57 -9.76 17.95
CA PHE A 60 -11.30 -9.04 17.91
C PHE A 60 -10.32 -9.64 18.92
N ASP A 61 -9.15 -10.05 18.44
CA ASP A 61 -8.06 -10.57 19.27
C ASP A 61 -6.83 -9.66 19.17
N PRO A 62 -6.50 -8.89 20.23
CA PRO A 62 -5.34 -8.01 20.23
C PRO A 62 -4.01 -8.76 20.15
N GLU A 63 -3.94 -10.04 20.56
CA GLU A 63 -2.71 -10.84 20.49
C GLU A 63 -2.33 -11.18 19.04
N LYS A 64 -3.24 -11.03 18.09
CA LYS A 64 -2.98 -11.24 16.66
C LYS A 64 -2.50 -9.99 15.94
N VAL A 65 -2.37 -8.85 16.63
CA VAL A 65 -1.75 -7.62 16.12
C VAL A 65 -0.38 -7.44 16.76
N ILE A 66 0.64 -8.00 16.10
CA ILE A 66 1.94 -8.29 16.71
C ILE A 66 2.99 -7.31 16.20
N PHE A 67 3.63 -6.60 17.13
CA PHE A 67 4.94 -6.01 16.85
C PHE A 67 6.01 -7.09 16.96
N LEU A 68 6.73 -7.37 15.87
CA LEU A 68 7.76 -8.41 15.86
C LEU A 68 9.16 -7.85 16.17
N SER A 69 9.58 -6.83 15.42
CA SER A 69 10.87 -6.16 15.61
C SER A 69 10.98 -4.93 14.73
N SER A 70 11.75 -3.93 15.16
CA SER A 70 12.15 -2.80 14.31
C SER A 70 13.32 -3.14 13.37
N ALA A 71 14.13 -4.14 13.73
CA ALA A 71 15.23 -4.62 12.90
C ALA A 71 14.68 -5.43 11.71
N GLN A 72 15.01 -4.99 10.49
CA GLN A 72 14.42 -5.48 9.24
C GLN A 72 14.41 -7.00 9.11
N PHE A 73 15.55 -7.66 9.30
CA PHE A 73 15.64 -9.11 9.12
C PHE A 73 15.11 -9.89 10.32
N ALA A 74 15.06 -9.30 11.52
CA ALA A 74 14.38 -9.91 12.66
C ALA A 74 12.85 -9.87 12.48
N TYR A 75 12.31 -8.73 12.00
CA TYR A 75 10.94 -8.64 11.53
C TYR A 75 10.69 -9.69 10.45
N ALA A 76 11.61 -9.81 9.50
CA ALA A 76 11.43 -10.73 8.39
C ALA A 76 11.33 -12.20 8.85
N SER A 77 12.26 -12.64 9.69
CA SER A 77 12.25 -13.97 10.28
C SER A 77 11.00 -14.24 11.11
N GLY A 78 10.49 -13.24 11.84
CA GLY A 78 9.25 -13.36 12.59
C GLY A 78 8.03 -13.59 11.69
N VAL A 79 7.91 -12.85 10.59
CA VAL A 79 6.84 -13.03 9.60
C VAL A 79 6.94 -14.40 8.94
N VAL A 80 8.13 -14.80 8.47
CA VAL A 80 8.34 -16.12 7.85
C VAL A 80 7.97 -17.25 8.81
N GLY A 81 8.41 -17.16 10.08
CA GLY A 81 8.05 -18.15 11.10
C GLY A 81 6.55 -18.25 11.34
N LEU A 82 5.84 -17.12 11.30
CA LEU A 82 4.38 -17.08 11.41
C LEU A 82 3.69 -17.68 10.18
N LEU A 83 4.12 -17.33 8.96
CA LEU A 83 3.61 -17.89 7.72
C LEU A 83 3.70 -19.43 7.72
N HIS A 84 4.86 -19.98 8.07
CA HIS A 84 5.07 -21.43 8.10
C HIS A 84 4.30 -22.15 9.22
N ARG A 85 4.26 -21.57 10.43
CA ARG A 85 3.57 -22.19 11.57
C ARG A 85 2.07 -22.19 11.40
N GLU A 86 1.50 -21.06 10.99
CA GLU A 86 0.05 -20.87 10.89
C GLU A 86 -0.51 -21.35 9.54
N ARG A 87 0.36 -21.61 8.55
CA ARG A 87 -0.01 -22.02 7.18
C ARG A 87 -1.13 -21.14 6.61
N VAL A 88 -0.91 -19.82 6.62
CA VAL A 88 -1.92 -18.85 6.19
C VAL A 88 -2.39 -19.12 4.75
N ALA A 89 -3.67 -18.91 4.46
CA ALA A 89 -4.24 -19.12 3.13
C ALA A 89 -3.98 -17.94 2.17
N ALA A 90 -3.81 -16.74 2.71
CA ALA A 90 -3.53 -15.53 1.95
C ALA A 90 -2.58 -14.62 2.74
N ASN A 91 -1.68 -13.96 2.03
CA ASN A 91 -0.73 -12.98 2.54
C ASN A 91 -0.97 -11.64 1.83
N VAL A 92 -1.27 -10.60 2.60
CA VAL A 92 -1.55 -9.25 2.07
C VAL A 92 -0.47 -8.29 2.53
N MET A 93 0.29 -7.77 1.58
CA MET A 93 1.49 -6.95 1.79
C MET A 93 1.33 -5.59 1.12
N VAL A 94 0.70 -4.63 1.79
CA VAL A 94 0.50 -3.28 1.24
C VAL A 94 1.16 -2.22 2.12
N GLY A 95 2.07 -1.44 1.54
CA GLY A 95 2.73 -0.34 2.21
C GLY A 95 4.20 -0.16 1.83
N GLY A 96 4.98 0.37 2.77
CA GLY A 96 6.41 0.58 2.59
C GLY A 96 7.20 -0.69 2.88
N PHE A 97 7.81 -1.26 1.83
CA PHE A 97 8.66 -2.44 1.95
C PHE A 97 10.09 -2.17 1.43
N TRP A 98 11.04 -2.95 1.92
CA TRP A 98 12.45 -2.96 1.51
C TRP A 98 12.86 -4.40 1.17
N ALA A 99 14.14 -4.76 1.38
CA ALA A 99 14.70 -6.07 1.03
C ALA A 99 13.98 -7.29 1.62
N GLU A 100 13.14 -7.12 2.65
CA GLU A 100 12.29 -8.17 3.20
C GLU A 100 11.12 -8.56 2.27
N SER A 101 10.78 -7.74 1.27
CA SER A 101 9.68 -7.96 0.33
C SER A 101 9.72 -9.33 -0.35
N LEU A 102 10.87 -9.68 -0.95
CA LEU A 102 11.06 -10.95 -1.63
C LEU A 102 11.04 -12.13 -0.65
N ILE A 103 11.59 -11.94 0.55
CA ILE A 103 11.59 -12.97 1.61
C ILE A 103 10.14 -13.33 1.98
N PHE A 104 9.26 -12.34 2.09
CA PHE A 104 7.84 -12.56 2.38
C PHE A 104 7.11 -13.25 1.24
N ALA A 105 7.32 -12.78 0.02
CA ALA A 105 6.66 -13.35 -1.16
C ALA A 105 7.07 -14.82 -1.37
N GLU A 106 8.35 -15.15 -1.27
CA GLU A 106 8.86 -16.52 -1.39
C GLU A 106 8.35 -17.43 -0.27
N ALA A 107 8.34 -16.96 0.98
CA ALA A 107 7.80 -17.74 2.10
C ALA A 107 6.30 -18.02 1.92
N GLY A 108 5.54 -17.02 1.49
CA GLY A 108 4.13 -17.14 1.17
C GLY A 108 3.86 -18.09 0.01
N HIS A 109 4.65 -18.01 -1.07
CA HIS A 109 4.61 -18.93 -2.20
C HIS A 109 4.89 -20.37 -1.77
N THR A 110 5.90 -20.58 -0.92
CA THR A 110 6.31 -21.91 -0.42
C THR A 110 5.20 -22.64 0.33
N ILE A 111 4.33 -21.92 1.04
CA ILE A 111 3.17 -22.51 1.75
C ILE A 111 1.90 -22.58 0.89
N GLY A 112 1.93 -22.08 -0.35
CA GLY A 112 0.80 -22.04 -1.28
C GLY A 112 -0.23 -20.95 -0.96
N ALA A 113 0.16 -19.88 -0.26
CA ALA A 113 -0.73 -18.79 0.09
C ALA A 113 -0.90 -17.82 -1.09
N ILE A 114 -2.13 -17.37 -1.35
CA ILE A 114 -2.39 -16.30 -2.30
C ILE A 114 -1.66 -15.03 -1.84
N GLN A 115 -0.88 -14.43 -2.72
CA GLN A 115 -0.09 -13.23 -2.45
C GLN A 115 -0.75 -12.00 -3.08
N VAL A 116 -1.17 -11.04 -2.26
CA VAL A 116 -1.60 -9.71 -2.70
C VAL A 116 -0.62 -8.70 -2.18
N ALA A 117 0.05 -7.97 -3.07
CA ALA A 117 1.12 -7.05 -2.72
C ALA A 117 0.92 -5.65 -3.30
N GLY A 118 1.58 -4.67 -2.72
CA GLY A 118 1.62 -3.31 -3.24
C GLY A 118 2.62 -2.44 -2.49
N THR A 119 3.44 -1.70 -3.25
CA THR A 119 4.37 -0.72 -2.68
C THR A 119 4.65 0.42 -3.65
N ALA A 120 4.91 1.61 -3.11
CA ALA A 120 5.41 2.74 -3.89
C ALA A 120 6.95 2.77 -3.97
N ASN A 121 7.63 1.80 -3.35
CA ASN A 121 9.09 1.66 -3.46
C ASN A 121 9.47 0.98 -4.78
N THR A 122 9.99 1.78 -5.72
CA THR A 122 10.39 1.33 -7.07
C THR A 122 11.46 0.25 -7.06
N HIS A 123 12.28 0.15 -6.02
CA HIS A 123 13.31 -0.88 -5.90
C HIS A 123 12.74 -2.26 -5.54
N GLN A 124 11.60 -2.31 -4.86
CA GLN A 124 10.98 -3.56 -4.40
C GLN A 124 9.86 -4.02 -5.32
N LEU A 125 9.30 -3.10 -6.11
CA LEU A 125 8.22 -3.39 -7.04
C LEU A 125 8.51 -4.57 -7.98
N PRO A 126 9.71 -4.74 -8.59
CA PRO A 126 9.98 -5.90 -9.44
C PRO A 126 9.87 -7.24 -8.71
N PHE A 127 10.22 -7.29 -7.42
CA PHE A 127 10.10 -8.51 -6.62
C PHE A 127 8.65 -8.88 -6.37
N PHE A 128 7.80 -7.92 -6.01
CA PHE A 128 6.38 -8.18 -5.83
C PHE A 128 5.69 -8.55 -7.15
N VAL A 129 6.02 -7.88 -8.25
CA VAL A 129 5.47 -8.22 -9.57
C VAL A 129 5.87 -9.63 -10.00
N ALA A 130 7.10 -10.07 -9.69
CA ALA A 130 7.58 -11.38 -10.09
C ALA A 130 7.08 -12.53 -9.18
N ALA A 131 6.89 -12.27 -7.88
CA ALA A 131 6.66 -13.32 -6.88
C ALA A 131 5.24 -13.35 -6.29
N CYS A 132 4.38 -12.36 -6.58
CA CYS A 132 3.01 -12.29 -6.06
C CYS A 132 1.95 -12.49 -7.14
N ASP A 133 0.79 -13.04 -6.77
CA ASP A 133 -0.34 -13.27 -7.69
C ASP A 133 -0.99 -11.96 -8.16
N TYR A 134 -1.11 -11.00 -7.24
CA TYR A 134 -1.68 -9.67 -7.52
C TYR A 134 -0.76 -8.60 -6.95
N CYS A 135 -0.33 -7.67 -7.79
CA CYS A 135 0.56 -6.58 -7.38
C CYS A 135 0.00 -5.22 -7.82
N MET A 136 -0.22 -4.34 -6.84
CA MET A 136 -0.44 -2.92 -7.08
C MET A 136 0.87 -2.20 -7.35
N ILE A 137 0.88 -1.33 -8.36
CA ILE A 137 2.08 -0.66 -8.85
C ILE A 137 2.13 0.80 -8.39
N GLY A 138 3.15 1.14 -7.60
CA GLY A 138 3.49 2.54 -7.36
C GLY A 138 2.38 3.29 -6.61
N GLU A 139 1.77 4.26 -7.28
CA GLU A 139 0.73 5.13 -6.72
C GLU A 139 -0.61 4.40 -6.48
N GLU A 140 -0.81 3.21 -7.05
CA GLU A 140 -2.06 2.44 -6.91
C GLU A 140 -2.38 2.11 -5.44
N ILE A 141 -1.36 1.95 -4.57
CA ILE A 141 -1.60 1.69 -3.14
C ILE A 141 -2.28 2.88 -2.44
N TYR A 142 -2.06 4.10 -2.90
CA TYR A 142 -2.69 5.30 -2.33
C TYR A 142 -4.14 5.40 -2.76
N ALA A 143 -4.44 4.91 -3.96
CA ALA A 143 -5.79 4.85 -4.48
C ALA A 143 -6.59 3.67 -3.91
N ALA A 144 -5.93 2.60 -3.47
CA ALA A 144 -6.56 1.37 -2.97
C ALA A 144 -7.63 1.65 -1.89
N GLY A 145 -7.29 2.47 -0.90
CA GLY A 145 -8.22 2.86 0.16
C GLY A 145 -9.48 3.55 -0.38
N ALA A 146 -9.31 4.52 -1.28
CA ALA A 146 -10.41 5.26 -1.89
C ALA A 146 -11.31 4.38 -2.76
N TYR A 147 -10.72 3.47 -3.54
CA TYR A 147 -11.46 2.53 -4.39
C TYR A 147 -12.25 1.50 -3.57
N ILE A 148 -11.71 1.10 -2.42
CA ILE A 148 -12.34 0.14 -1.51
C ILE A 148 -13.50 0.77 -0.75
N THR A 149 -13.32 1.95 -0.15
CA THR A 149 -14.37 2.64 0.60
C THR A 149 -15.41 3.29 -0.31
N LYS A 150 -15.07 3.50 -1.59
CA LYS A 150 -15.89 4.20 -2.60
C LYS A 150 -16.33 5.58 -2.15
N GLU A 151 -15.53 6.25 -1.32
CA GLU A 151 -15.86 7.58 -0.83
C GLU A 151 -15.76 8.60 -1.98
N PRO A 152 -16.87 9.27 -2.37
CA PRO A 152 -16.90 10.09 -3.58
C PRO A 152 -15.85 11.21 -3.60
N VAL A 153 -15.54 11.77 -2.43
CA VAL A 153 -14.54 12.83 -2.27
C VAL A 153 -13.14 12.31 -2.55
N GLN A 154 -12.77 11.15 -2.00
CA GLN A 154 -11.45 10.55 -2.21
C GLN A 154 -11.26 10.12 -3.66
N VAL A 155 -12.28 9.46 -4.23
CA VAL A 155 -12.27 9.08 -5.65
C VAL A 155 -12.17 10.32 -6.54
N GLY A 156 -12.97 11.35 -6.29
CA GLY A 156 -12.92 12.60 -7.06
C GLY A 156 -11.56 13.30 -7.00
N ALA A 157 -10.87 13.27 -5.85
CA ALA A 157 -9.53 13.82 -5.71
C ALA A 157 -8.50 13.09 -6.60
N ILE A 158 -8.56 11.77 -6.70
CA ILE A 158 -7.70 10.96 -7.57
C ILE A 158 -7.93 11.35 -9.03
N TRP A 159 -9.20 11.41 -9.46
CA TRP A 159 -9.55 11.85 -10.81
C TRP A 159 -9.04 13.26 -11.12
N GLY A 160 -9.16 14.20 -10.18
CA GLY A 160 -8.63 15.56 -10.35
C GLY A 160 -7.12 15.59 -10.51
N GLN A 161 -6.38 14.78 -9.75
CA GLN A 161 -4.93 14.64 -9.88
C GLN A 161 -4.54 14.05 -11.25
N ASP A 162 -5.25 13.03 -11.72
CA ASP A 162 -4.98 12.39 -13.01
C ASP A 162 -5.26 13.34 -14.19
N TYR A 163 -6.37 14.08 -14.15
CA TYR A 163 -6.64 15.11 -15.16
C TYR A 163 -5.60 16.22 -15.15
N GLY A 164 -5.15 16.65 -13.96
CA GLY A 164 -4.08 17.63 -13.82
C GLY A 164 -2.78 17.15 -14.46
N LYS A 165 -2.35 15.91 -14.14
CA LYS A 165 -1.18 15.28 -14.75
C LYS A 165 -1.32 15.19 -16.28
N LEU A 166 -2.48 14.77 -16.78
CA LEU A 166 -2.76 14.66 -18.21
C LEU A 166 -2.66 16.02 -18.92
N ILE A 167 -3.25 17.07 -18.35
CA ILE A 167 -3.14 18.44 -18.90
C ILE A 167 -1.69 18.86 -19.00
N VAL A 168 -0.89 18.65 -17.94
CA VAL A 168 0.54 18.98 -17.93
C VAL A 168 1.31 18.20 -19.00
N ILE A 169 1.05 16.89 -19.15
CA ILE A 169 1.66 16.06 -20.19
C ILE A 169 1.34 16.62 -21.59
N VAL A 170 0.09 16.97 -21.85
CA VAL A 170 -0.33 17.55 -23.14
C VAL A 170 0.39 18.88 -23.41
N LEU A 171 0.49 19.75 -22.40
CA LEU A 171 1.21 21.03 -22.54
C LEU A 171 2.70 20.80 -22.82
N ILE A 172 3.34 19.81 -22.17
CA ILE A 172 4.74 19.45 -22.43
C ILE A 172 4.91 18.97 -23.88
N VAL A 173 4.01 18.10 -24.38
CA VAL A 173 4.06 17.60 -25.77
C VAL A 173 3.89 18.73 -26.78
N ILE A 174 2.95 19.65 -26.57
CA ILE A 174 2.77 20.83 -27.43
C ILE A 174 4.05 21.68 -27.43
N GLY A 175 4.63 21.94 -26.26
CA GLY A 175 5.88 22.69 -26.13
C GLY A 175 7.05 22.03 -26.86
N MET A 176 7.18 20.71 -26.77
CA MET A 176 8.22 19.95 -27.49
C MET A 176 8.06 20.07 -29.01
N ILE A 177 6.84 19.94 -29.54
CA ILE A 177 6.57 20.04 -30.98
C ILE A 177 6.87 21.46 -31.49
N MET A 178 6.37 22.49 -30.80
CA MET A 178 6.59 23.88 -31.20
C MET A 178 8.08 24.28 -31.15
N ALA A 179 8.81 23.80 -30.14
CA ALA A 179 10.26 23.99 -30.06
C ALA A 179 10.98 23.29 -31.23
N ALA A 180 10.60 22.07 -31.57
CA ALA A 180 11.17 21.33 -32.70
C ALA A 180 10.91 22.02 -34.06
N MET A 181 9.79 22.72 -34.20
CA MET A 181 9.45 23.53 -35.39
C MET A 181 10.14 24.91 -35.40
N GLY A 182 11.00 25.21 -34.42
CA GLY A 182 11.73 26.47 -34.33
C GLY A 182 10.94 27.65 -33.76
N ASN A 183 9.77 27.41 -33.15
CA ASN A 183 8.96 28.44 -32.50
C ASN A 183 8.95 28.26 -30.96
N PRO A 184 9.88 28.90 -30.22
CA PRO A 184 9.97 28.77 -28.78
C PRO A 184 8.96 29.64 -28.01
N ALA A 185 8.03 30.34 -28.67
CA ALA A 185 7.12 31.28 -28.01
C ALA A 185 6.25 30.62 -26.93
N PHE A 186 5.73 29.43 -27.22
CA PHE A 186 4.91 28.67 -26.27
C PHE A 186 5.72 28.15 -25.09
N VAL A 187 6.96 27.68 -25.32
CA VAL A 187 7.86 27.26 -24.25
C VAL A 187 8.19 28.44 -23.33
N LYS A 188 8.52 29.61 -23.90
CA LYS A 188 8.78 30.83 -23.13
C LYS A 188 7.58 31.29 -22.32
N TRP A 189 6.38 31.18 -22.88
CA TRP A 189 5.14 31.48 -22.16
C TRP A 189 4.90 30.49 -21.00
N LEU A 190 5.11 29.19 -21.25
CA LEU A 190 4.90 28.12 -20.27
C LEU A 190 5.89 28.20 -19.10
N THR A 191 7.16 28.54 -19.36
CA THR A 191 8.19 28.69 -18.32
C THR A 191 8.12 30.03 -17.57
N GLY A 192 7.35 31.00 -18.08
CA GLY A 192 7.32 32.37 -17.57
C GLY A 192 8.70 33.04 -17.55
N PRO A 193 8.83 34.24 -16.94
CA PRO A 193 10.11 34.93 -16.76
C PRO A 193 10.94 34.35 -15.60
N LEU A 194 10.85 33.04 -15.34
CA LEU A 194 11.62 32.38 -14.27
C LEU A 194 13.01 31.99 -14.75
N TRP A 195 13.74 33.03 -15.15
CA TRP A 195 15.18 33.31 -15.13
C TRP A 195 15.43 34.60 -15.94
#